data_AF-A0A9I9E2V7-F1
#
_entry.id   AF-A0A9I9E2V7-F1
#
_cell.length_a   1.000
_cell.length_b   1.000
_cell.length_c   1.000
_cell.angle_alpha   90.00
_cell.angle_beta   90.00
_cell.angle_gamma   90.00
#
_symmetry.space_group_name_H-M   'P 1'
#
loop_
_entity.id
_entity.type
_entity.pdbx_description
1 polymer ?
#
loop_
_entity_poly.entity_id
_entity_poly.type
_entity_poly.pdbx_seq_one_letter_code
_entity_poly.pdbx_strand_id
1 'polypeptide(L)' 'MVIINPGNPTGQCLSEANLREILNFCFQENLVLLGDEVYQQNVYQDERPFISSKK' A
#
# COMPACT_ATOMS: atom_id res chain seq x y z
N MET A 1 -0.35 -10.78 5.77
CA MET A 1 -0.19 -9.33 6.01
C MET A 1 -1.37 -8.59 5.41
N VAL A 2 -1.91 -7.58 6.08
CA VAL A 2 -2.96 -6.71 5.53
C VAL A 2 -2.40 -5.30 5.44
N ILE A 3 -2.58 -4.65 4.29
CA ILE A 3 -2.30 -3.22 4.11
C ILE A 3 -3.59 -2.50 3.75
N ILE A 4 -3.80 -1.31 4.32
CA ILE A 4 -4.91 -0.41 3.96
C ILE A 4 -4.24 0.82 3.36
N ASN A 5 -4.39 1.02 2.05
CA ASN A 5 -3.69 2.05 1.30
C ASN A 5 -4.57 2.63 0.17
N PRO A 6 -4.97 3.90 0.22
CA PRO A 6 -4.72 4.88 1.29
C PRO A 6 -5.30 4.47 2.65
N GLY A 7 -4.58 4.77 3.73
CA GLY A 7 -4.89 4.27 5.06
C GLY A 7 -6.11 4.91 5.72
N ASN A 8 -6.83 4.14 6.53
CA ASN A 8 -7.95 4.58 7.34
C ASN A 8 -7.62 4.30 8.82
N PRO A 9 -7.73 5.26 9.76
CA PRO A 9 -8.28 6.63 9.63
C PRO A 9 -7.28 7.72 9.23
N THR A 10 -6.03 7.35 8.96
CA THR A 10 -4.89 8.28 8.90
C THR A 10 -4.65 8.93 7.54
N GLY A 11 -5.26 8.44 6.46
CA GLY A 11 -5.19 9.03 5.12
C GLY A 11 -3.84 8.91 4.40
N GLN A 12 -2.88 8.19 4.98
CA GLN A 12 -1.53 8.07 4.42
C GLN A 12 -1.51 7.21 3.16
N CYS A 13 -0.74 7.66 2.16
CA CYS A 13 -0.38 6.87 0.99
C CYS A 13 1.03 6.30 1.16
N LEU A 14 1.18 4.99 0.95
CA LEU A 14 2.46 4.31 0.94
C LEU A 14 3.27 4.70 -0.30
N SER A 15 4.59 4.87 -0.12
CA SER A 15 5.51 5.05 -1.24
C SER A 15 5.79 3.72 -1.94
N GLU A 16 6.27 3.78 -3.18
CA GLU A 16 6.71 2.59 -3.94
C GLU A 16 7.77 1.79 -3.17
N ALA A 17 8.73 2.48 -2.56
CA ALA A 17 9.80 1.86 -1.78
C ALA A 17 9.23 1.05 -0.60
N ASN A 18 8.26 1.61 0.13
CA ASN A 18 7.62 0.89 1.23
C ASN A 18 6.82 -0.32 0.75
N LEU A 19 6.10 -0.20 -0.38
CA LEU A 19 5.38 -1.34 -0.95
C LEU A 19 6.34 -2.47 -1.35
N ARG A 20 7.49 -2.15 -1.96
CA ARG A 20 8.53 -3.13 -2.31
C ARG A 20 9.09 -3.83 -1.09
N GLU A 21 9.37 -3.10 -0.01
CA GLU A 21 9.82 -3.68 1.25
C GLU A 21 8.79 -4.64 1.86
N ILE A 22 7.50 -4.24 1.87
CA ILE A 22 6.41 -5.08 2.36
C ILE A 22 6.24 -6.35 1.51
N LEU A 23 6.31 -6.23 0.19
CA LEU A 23 6.23 -7.37 -0.74
C LEU A 23 7.38 -8.34 -0.52
N ASN A 24 8.61 -7.83 -0.41
CA ASN A 24 9.80 -8.65 -0.13
C ASN A 24 9.67 -9.37 1.22
N PHE A 25 9.20 -8.67 2.25
CA PHE A 25 8.92 -9.27 3.56
C PHE A 25 7.88 -10.39 3.46
N CYS A 26 6.75 -10.14 2.78
CA CYS A 26 5.72 -11.16 2.60
C CYS A 26 6.23 -12.37 1.81
N PHE A 27 7.08 -12.15 0.81
CA PHE A 27 7.70 -13.23 0.04
C PHE A 27 8.66 -14.07 0.90
N GLN A 28 9.54 -13.42 1.67
CA GLN A 28 10.51 -14.11 2.55
C GLN A 28 9.82 -14.94 3.64
N GLU A 29 8.75 -14.41 4.22
CA GLU A 29 8.01 -15.05 5.31
C GLU A 29 6.87 -15.97 4.81
N ASN A 30 6.75 -16.16 3.49
CA ASN A 30 5.68 -16.95 2.85
C ASN A 30 4.26 -16.54 3.31
N LEU A 31 4.02 -15.22 3.39
CA LEU A 31 2.76 -14.63 3.82
C LEU A 31 1.93 -14.17 2.64
N VAL A 32 0.63 -14.45 2.71
CA VAL A 32 -0.36 -13.83 1.80
C VAL A 32 -0.47 -12.34 2.15
N LEU A 33 -0.40 -11.48 1.14
CA LEU A 33 -0.67 -10.04 1.25
C LEU A 33 -2.12 -9.75 0.81
N LEU A 34 -2.88 -9.10 1.68
CA LEU A 34 -4.20 -8.55 1.37
C LEU A 34 -4.07 -7.03 1.25
N GLY A 35 -4.22 -6.51 0.04
CA GLY A 35 -4.22 -5.08 -0.25
C GLY A 35 -5.63 -4.51 -0.27
N ASP A 36 -5.99 -3.75 0.77
CA ASP A 36 -7.22 -2.97 0.83
C ASP A 36 -6.96 -1.59 0.20
N GLU A 37 -7.41 -1.44 -1.04
CA GLU A 37 -7.20 -0.26 -1.90
C GLU A 37 -8.51 0.50 -2.17
N VAL A 38 -9.47 0.46 -1.24
CA VAL A 38 -10.81 1.08 -1.40
C VAL A 38 -10.76 2.60 -1.62
N TYR A 39 -9.74 3.28 -1.10
CA TYR A 39 -9.55 4.72 -1.21
C TYR A 39 -8.62 5.14 -2.35
N GLN A 40 -8.31 4.27 -3.32
CA GLN A 40 -7.33 4.55 -4.39
C GLN A 40 -7.58 5.85 -5.18
N GLN A 41 -8.82 6.33 -5.25
CA GLN A 41 -9.19 7.58 -5.93
C GLN A 41 -9.16 8.81 -5.00
N ASN A 42 -9.03 8.63 -3.68
CA ASN A 42 -9.08 9.67 -2.66
C ASN A 42 -7.68 10.12 -2.24
N VAL A 43 -6.85 10.50 -3.21
CA VAL A 43 -5.51 11.04 -2.97
C VAL A 43 -5.53 12.54 -3.26
N TYR A 44 -5.22 13.35 -2.25
CA TYR A 44 -5.31 14.82 -2.31
C TYR A 44 -3.94 15.51 -2.40
N GLN A 45 -2.85 14.73 -2.46
CA GLN A 45 -1.48 15.23 -2.54
C GLN A 45 -0.77 14.73 -3.81
N ASP A 46 -0.11 15.64 -4.52
CA ASP A 46 0.61 15.30 -5.76
C ASP A 46 1.95 14.59 -5.49
N GLU A 47 2.53 14.79 -4.31
CA GLU A 47 3.86 14.28 -3.93
C GLU A 47 3.88 12.77 -3.69
N ARG A 48 2.72 12.17 -3.36
CA ARG A 48 2.58 10.73 -3.13
C ARG A 48 1.31 10.22 -3.81
N PRO A 49 1.36 9.92 -5.12
CA PRO A 49 0.24 9.31 -5.80
C PRO A 49 0.00 7.90 -5.25
N PHE A 50 -1.24 7.42 -5.38
CA PHE A 50 -1.55 6.03 -5.09
C PHE A 50 -0.81 5.10 -6.04
N ILE A 51 -0.20 4.05 -5.48
CA ILE A 51 0.44 2.95 -6.20
C ILE A 51 -0.22 1.66 -5.74
N SER A 52 -0.71 0.88 -6.70
CA SER A 52 -1.32 -0.44 -6.41
C SER A 52 -0.24 -1.45 -6.07
N SER A 53 -0.49 -2.23 -5.03
CA SER A 53 0.34 -3.36 -4.58
C SER A 53 0.44 -4.50 -5.59
N LYS A 54 -0.43 -4.53 -6.62
CA LYS A 54 -0.39 -5.51 -7.71
C LYS A 54 0.53 -5.13 -8.87
N LYS A 55 0.79 -3.83 -9.07
CA LYS A 55 1.63 -3.33 -10.18
C LYS A 55 3.10 -3.58 -9.93
#